data_AF-A0A1H6FAA6-F1
#
_entry.id   AF-A0A1H6FAA6-F1
#
_cell.length_a   1.000
_cell.length_b   1.000
_cell.length_c   1.000
_cell.angle_alpha   90.00
_cell.angle_beta   90.00
_cell.angle_gamma   90.00
#
_symmetry.space_group_name_H-M   'P 1'
#
loop_
_entity.id
_entity.type
_entity.pdbx_description
1 polymer ?
#
loop_
_entity_poly.entity_id
_entity_poly.type
_entity_poly.pdbx_seq_one_letter_code
_entity_poly.pdbx_strand_id
1 'polypeptide(L)'
;MAGKAFFLQRLNDHVQYLKKINATLEGKSDFQGTAHTDCKLGQWIYGEGADEVASLSDPKAQETFDALKEPHEKFHDISKDALAKKIAGDEEGARRAETDMHVLSTNIYNKLLDLDGMS
;
A
#
# COMPACT_ATOMS: atom_id res chain seq x y z
N MET A 1 -8.97 17.58 11.81
CA MET A 1 -9.71 17.51 10.53
C MET A 1 -8.71 17.10 9.45
N ALA A 2 -8.75 15.84 9.02
CA ALA A 2 -8.02 15.42 7.82
C ALA A 2 -8.69 16.11 6.62
N GLY A 3 -7.97 16.98 5.90
CA GLY A 3 -8.50 17.63 4.70
C GLY A 3 -8.17 16.83 3.43
N LYS A 4 -8.83 17.13 2.31
CA LYS A 4 -8.64 16.51 0.96
C LYS A 4 -7.21 16.29 0.42
N ALA A 5 -6.18 16.86 1.04
CA ALA A 5 -4.80 16.59 0.65
C ALA A 5 -4.17 15.45 1.48
N PHE A 6 -4.82 15.08 2.58
CA PHE A 6 -4.31 14.16 3.58
C PHE A 6 -4.29 12.72 3.06
N PHE A 7 -5.42 12.20 2.57
CA PHE A 7 -5.49 10.83 2.07
C PHE A 7 -4.72 10.68 0.76
N LEU A 8 -4.64 11.74 -0.05
CA LEU A 8 -3.76 11.79 -1.22
C LEU A 8 -2.28 11.67 -0.85
N GLN A 9 -1.85 12.24 0.28
CA GLN A 9 -0.49 12.06 0.79
C GLN A 9 -0.24 10.60 1.19
N ARG A 10 -1.19 9.96 1.89
CA ARG A 10 -1.10 8.53 2.26
C ARG A 10 -1.07 7.62 1.03
N LEU A 11 -1.83 7.97 -0.02
CA LEU A 11 -1.76 7.29 -1.32
C LEU A 11 -0.38 7.44 -1.94
N ASN A 12 0.16 8.66 -1.98
CA ASN A 12 1.50 8.89 -2.51
C ASN A 12 2.57 8.12 -1.73
N ASP A 13 2.46 8.01 -0.39
CA ASP A 13 3.38 7.20 0.41
C ASP A 13 3.45 5.74 -0.08
N HIS A 14 2.30 5.15 -0.43
CA HIS A 14 2.25 3.80 -1.01
C HIS A 14 2.81 3.73 -2.43
N VAL A 15 2.48 4.70 -3.29
CA VAL A 15 3.02 4.79 -4.66
C VAL A 15 4.54 4.88 -4.65
N GLN A 16 5.13 5.66 -3.74
CA GLN A 16 6.59 5.76 -3.63
C GLN A 16 7.22 4.43 -3.18
N TYR A 17 6.54 3.66 -2.32
CA TYR A 17 6.99 2.33 -1.95
C TYR A 17 6.97 1.37 -3.14
N LEU A 18 5.84 1.30 -3.87
CA LEU A 18 5.70 0.47 -5.07
C LEU A 18 6.78 0.78 -6.11
N LYS A 19 7.08 2.07 -6.34
CA LYS A 19 8.16 2.48 -7.25
C LYS A 19 9.53 1.90 -6.87
N LYS A 20 9.84 1.78 -5.57
CA LYS A 20 11.11 1.19 -5.10
C LYS A 20 11.14 -0.32 -5.35
N ILE A 21 10.02 -1.01 -5.15
CA ILE A 21 9.91 -2.43 -5.47
C ILE A 21 10.11 -2.64 -6.98
N ASN A 22 9.39 -1.91 -7.82
CA ASN A 22 9.50 -2.01 -9.28
C ASN A 22 10.92 -1.69 -9.75
N ALA A 23 11.57 -0.66 -9.20
CA ALA A 23 12.97 -0.37 -9.51
C ALA A 23 13.91 -1.56 -9.17
N THR A 24 13.63 -2.30 -8.10
CA THR A 24 14.41 -3.49 -7.74
C THR A 24 14.12 -4.66 -8.68
N LEU A 25 12.86 -4.90 -9.04
CA LEU A 25 12.46 -5.91 -10.02
C LEU A 25 13.05 -5.63 -11.42
N GLU A 26 13.25 -4.36 -11.76
CA GLU A 26 13.93 -3.90 -12.99
C GLU A 26 15.46 -3.92 -12.89
N GLY A 27 16.04 -4.27 -11.73
CA GLY A 27 17.49 -4.29 -11.50
C GLY A 27 18.13 -2.90 -11.38
N LYS A 28 17.34 -1.86 -11.09
CA LYS A 28 17.76 -0.46 -10.94
C LYS A 28 17.94 -0.02 -9.48
N SER A 29 17.60 -0.86 -8.52
CA SER A 29 17.70 -0.62 -7.08
C SER A 29 18.00 -1.92 -6.33
N ASP A 30 18.43 -1.81 -5.08
CA ASP A 30 18.72 -2.89 -4.14
C ASP A 30 17.67 -3.02 -3.03
N PHE A 31 16.55 -2.30 -3.12
CA PHE A 31 15.52 -2.24 -2.09
C PHE A 31 14.80 -3.58 -1.89
N GLN A 32 14.89 -4.16 -0.70
CA GLN A 32 14.35 -5.49 -0.38
C GLN A 32 12.94 -5.48 0.22
N GLY A 33 12.27 -4.33 0.22
CA GLY A 33 11.01 -4.17 0.92
C GLY A 33 11.16 -4.06 2.44
N THR A 34 10.05 -3.78 3.12
CA THR A 34 9.91 -3.73 4.58
C THR A 34 8.66 -4.51 5.00
N ALA A 35 8.50 -4.76 6.30
CA ALA A 35 7.22 -5.24 6.82
C ALA A 35 6.10 -4.24 6.52
N HIS A 36 4.86 -4.73 6.44
CA HIS A 36 3.71 -3.89 6.14
C HIS A 36 3.51 -2.80 7.20
N THR A 37 3.86 -3.03 8.46
CA THR A 37 3.79 -2.01 9.53
C THR A 37 4.88 -0.96 9.47
N ASP A 38 5.96 -1.22 8.72
CA ASP A 38 7.17 -0.38 8.74
C ASP A 38 7.23 0.59 7.56
N CYS A 39 6.35 0.44 6.57
CA CYS A 39 6.22 1.42 5.50
C CYS A 39 5.43 2.65 6.00
N LYS A 40 5.60 3.81 5.35
CA LYS A 40 4.92 5.06 5.77
C LYS A 40 3.40 4.94 5.86
N LEU A 41 2.78 4.24 4.88
CA LEU A 41 1.35 3.98 4.92
C LEU A 41 0.97 3.06 6.08
N GLY A 42 1.75 1.99 6.31
CA GLY A 42 1.55 1.07 7.41
C GLY A 42 1.68 1.71 8.79
N GLN A 43 2.71 2.51 9.00
CA GLN A 43 2.91 3.27 10.23
C GLN A 43 1.70 4.15 10.54
N TRP A 44 1.05 4.67 9.51
CA TRP A 44 -0.20 5.40 9.64
C TRP A 44 -1.40 4.48 9.94
N ILE A 45 -1.62 3.42 9.14
CA ILE A 45 -2.73 2.45 9.31
C ILE A 45 -2.74 1.85 10.73
N TYR A 46 -1.56 1.50 11.25
CA TYR A 46 -1.41 0.83 12.55
C TYR A 46 -1.05 1.79 13.69
N GLY A 47 -0.98 3.09 13.41
CA GLY A 47 -0.74 4.16 14.36
C GLY A 47 -1.95 5.10 14.47
N GLU A 48 -1.75 6.35 14.08
CA GLU A 48 -2.73 7.45 14.23
C GLU A 48 -3.94 7.36 13.28
N GLY A 49 -3.91 6.50 12.26
CA GLY A 49 -4.90 6.52 11.18
C GLY A 49 -6.33 6.22 11.63
N ALA A 50 -6.52 5.34 12.62
CA ALA A 50 -7.85 5.05 13.16
C ALA A 50 -8.49 6.29 13.80
N ASP A 51 -7.71 7.04 14.60
CA ASP A 51 -8.20 8.24 15.29
C ASP A 51 -8.48 9.38 14.31
N GLU A 52 -7.63 9.54 13.28
CA GLU A 52 -7.82 10.54 12.24
C GLU A 52 -9.06 10.25 11.37
N VAL A 53 -9.30 8.99 11.03
CA VAL A 53 -10.49 8.56 10.28
C VAL A 53 -11.75 8.65 11.15
N ALA A 54 -11.67 8.33 12.44
CA ALA A 54 -12.80 8.49 13.36
C ALA A 54 -13.26 9.95 13.52
N SER A 55 -12.41 10.93 13.16
CA SER A 55 -12.79 12.35 13.12
C SER A 55 -13.63 12.75 11.90
N LEU A 56 -13.79 11.86 10.92
CA LEU A 56 -14.64 12.09 9.75
C LEU A 56 -16.12 11.94 10.11
N SER A 57 -16.97 12.73 9.45
CA SER A 57 -18.42 12.69 9.69
C SER A 57 -19.13 11.53 9.00
N ASP A 58 -18.51 10.89 8.01
CA ASP A 58 -19.12 9.78 7.28
C ASP A 58 -19.01 8.48 8.10
N PRO A 59 -20.13 7.81 8.44
CA PRO A 59 -20.12 6.58 9.21
C PRO A 59 -19.43 5.39 8.51
N LYS A 60 -19.24 5.44 7.19
CA LYS A 60 -18.53 4.42 6.40
C LYS A 60 -17.02 4.60 6.38
N ALA A 61 -16.51 5.72 6.90
CA ALA A 61 -15.09 6.01 6.86
C ALA A 61 -14.28 4.96 7.64
N GLN A 62 -14.74 4.59 8.83
CA GLN A 62 -14.06 3.58 9.66
C GLN A 62 -14.04 2.20 8.98
N GLU A 63 -15.16 1.76 8.41
CA GLU A 63 -15.24 0.50 7.66
C GLU A 63 -14.30 0.51 6.44
N THR A 64 -14.26 1.62 5.71
CA THR A 64 -13.39 1.80 4.54
C THR A 64 -11.92 1.75 4.94
N PHE A 65 -11.56 2.39 6.06
CA PHE A 65 -10.20 2.36 6.61
C PHE A 65 -9.81 0.96 7.08
N ASP A 66 -10.67 0.27 7.82
CA ASP A 66 -10.38 -1.10 8.28
C ASP A 66 -10.17 -2.05 7.09
N ALA A 67 -10.91 -1.85 6.01
CA ALA A 67 -10.76 -2.60 4.78
C ALA A 67 -9.45 -2.30 4.00
N LEU A 68 -8.62 -1.32 4.41
CA LEU A 68 -7.27 -1.12 3.87
C LEU A 68 -6.27 -2.18 4.36
N LYS A 69 -6.46 -2.70 5.58
CA LYS A 69 -5.45 -3.51 6.28
C LYS A 69 -5.10 -4.78 5.52
N GLU A 70 -6.12 -5.54 5.10
CA GLU A 70 -5.95 -6.81 4.39
C GLU A 70 -5.24 -6.65 3.03
N PRO A 71 -5.71 -5.81 2.08
CA PRO A 71 -5.02 -5.67 0.80
C PRO A 71 -3.60 -5.10 0.95
N HIS A 72 -3.38 -4.25 1.96
CA HIS A 72 -2.06 -3.71 2.27
C HIS A 72 -1.09 -4.78 2.80
N GLU A 73 -1.52 -5.61 3.73
CA GLU A 73 -0.71 -6.74 4.23
C GLU A 73 -0.37 -7.72 3.08
N LYS A 74 -1.40 -8.13 2.31
CA LYS A 74 -1.21 -9.02 1.15
C LYS A 74 -0.26 -8.43 0.11
N PHE A 75 -0.33 -7.11 -0.13
CA PHE A 75 0.58 -6.45 -1.06
C PHE A 75 2.04 -6.63 -0.63
N HIS A 76 2.34 -6.49 0.66
CA HIS A 76 3.70 -6.68 1.18
C HIS A 76 4.16 -8.13 1.09
N ASP A 77 3.29 -9.10 1.37
CA ASP A 77 3.61 -10.51 1.23
C ASP A 77 3.94 -10.88 -0.21
N ILE A 78 3.12 -10.44 -1.18
CA ILE A 78 3.36 -10.68 -2.60
C ILE A 78 4.61 -9.90 -3.08
N SER A 79 4.85 -8.69 -2.60
CA SER A 79 6.06 -7.92 -2.93
C SER A 79 7.33 -8.66 -2.51
N LYS A 80 7.33 -9.24 -1.31
CA LYS A 80 8.45 -10.04 -0.81
C LYS A 80 8.66 -11.29 -1.66
N ASP A 81 7.57 -11.95 -2.04
CA ASP A 81 7.61 -13.12 -2.91
C ASP A 81 8.13 -12.78 -4.33
N ALA A 82 7.69 -11.65 -4.91
CA ALA A 82 8.18 -11.16 -6.20
C ALA A 82 9.70 -10.92 -6.18
N LEU A 83 10.20 -10.25 -5.14
CA LEU A 83 11.63 -10.02 -4.95
C LEU A 83 12.41 -11.33 -4.77
N ALA A 84 11.90 -12.26 -3.98
CA ALA A 84 12.54 -13.56 -3.77
C ALA A 84 12.62 -14.37 -5.08
N LYS A 85 11.55 -14.38 -5.88
CA LYS A 85 11.52 -15.01 -7.21
C LYS A 85 12.50 -14.37 -8.17
N LYS A 86 12.59 -13.03 -8.17
CA LYS A 86 13.57 -12.29 -8.96
C LYS A 86 15.00 -12.68 -8.61
N ILE A 87 15.32 -12.78 -7.32
CA ILE A 87 16.65 -13.24 -6.83
C ILE A 87 16.93 -14.68 -7.26
N ALA A 88 15.92 -15.55 -7.25
CA ALA A 88 16.02 -16.94 -7.70
C ALA A 88 16.13 -17.10 -9.23
N GLY A 89 15.99 -16.02 -10.01
CA GLY A 89 15.97 -16.06 -11.47
C GLY A 89 14.64 -16.53 -12.08
N ASP A 90 13.59 -16.67 -11.27
CA ASP A 90 12.23 -16.98 -11.73
C ASP A 90 11.55 -15.71 -12.25
N GLU A 91 11.96 -15.30 -13.45
CA GLU A 91 11.46 -14.09 -14.11
C GLU A 91 9.95 -14.16 -14.40
N GLU A 92 9.41 -15.35 -14.70
CA GLU A 92 7.99 -15.50 -14.99
C GLU A 92 7.15 -15.40 -13.71
N GLY A 93 7.56 -16.08 -12.63
CA GLY A 93 6.89 -15.98 -11.35
C GLY A 93 6.99 -14.59 -10.75
N ALA A 94 8.13 -13.90 -10.88
CA ALA A 94 8.29 -12.51 -10.45
C ALA A 94 7.31 -11.58 -11.16
N ARG A 95 7.13 -11.72 -12.49
CA ARG A 95 6.15 -10.93 -13.27
C ARG A 95 4.70 -11.20 -12.88
N ARG A 96 4.35 -12.45 -12.54
CA ARG A 96 3.00 -12.78 -12.04
C ARG A 96 2.74 -12.10 -10.70
N ALA A 97 3.69 -12.23 -9.76
CA ALA A 97 3.60 -11.58 -8.46
C ALA A 97 3.54 -10.05 -8.57
N GLU A 98 4.32 -9.44 -9.48
CA GLU A 98 4.24 -8.01 -9.78
C GLU A 98 2.85 -7.59 -10.30
N THR A 99 2.22 -8.41 -11.14
CA THR A 99 0.86 -8.16 -11.60
C THR A 99 -0.13 -8.18 -10.44
N ASP A 100 -0.04 -9.18 -9.55
CA ASP A 100 -0.91 -9.29 -8.38
C ASP A 100 -0.70 -8.12 -7.40
N MET A 101 0.54 -7.64 -7.24
CA MET A 101 0.85 -6.43 -6.48
C MET A 101 0.13 -5.20 -7.04
N HIS A 102 0.09 -5.02 -8.37
CA HIS A 102 -0.59 -3.89 -9.00
C HIS A 102 -2.12 -3.94 -8.80
N VAL A 103 -2.71 -5.14 -8.81
CA VAL A 103 -4.12 -5.33 -8.49
C VAL A 103 -4.42 -4.92 -7.04
N LEU A 104 -3.62 -5.38 -6.09
CA LEU A 104 -3.77 -5.01 -4.67
C LEU A 104 -3.51 -3.51 -4.45
N SER A 105 -2.53 -2.93 -5.13
CA SER A 105 -2.24 -1.49 -5.08
C SER A 105 -3.45 -0.68 -5.53
N THR A 106 -4.13 -1.12 -6.60
CA THR A 106 -5.35 -0.46 -7.10
C THR A 106 -6.47 -0.50 -6.06
N ASN A 107 -6.61 -1.60 -5.33
CA ASN A 107 -7.58 -1.72 -4.23
C ASN A 107 -7.28 -0.71 -3.10
N ILE A 108 -6.01 -0.61 -2.69
CA ILE A 108 -5.56 0.37 -1.69
C ILE A 108 -5.81 1.81 -2.17
N TYR A 109 -5.48 2.12 -3.43
CA TYR A 109 -5.70 3.44 -4.01
C TYR A 109 -7.17 3.84 -3.98
N ASN A 110 -8.06 2.95 -4.42
CA ASN A 110 -9.49 3.23 -4.46
C ASN A 110 -10.04 3.52 -3.05
N LYS A 111 -9.64 2.74 -2.05
CA LYS A 111 -10.06 2.97 -0.65
C LYS A 111 -9.55 4.29 -0.07
N LEU A 112 -8.32 4.69 -0.41
CA LEU A 112 -7.78 5.99 0.01
C LEU A 112 -8.48 7.15 -0.70
N LEU A 113 -8.88 6.98 -1.97
CA LEU A 113 -9.69 7.96 -2.69
C LEU A 113 -11.13 8.04 -2.15
N ASP A 114 -11.71 6.91 -1.76
CA ASP A 114 -13.02 6.86 -1.10
C ASP A 114 -12.98 7.63 0.22
N LEU A 115 -11.95 7.41 1.05
CA LEU A 115 -11.74 8.17 2.29
C LEU A 115 -11.54 9.67 2.02
N ASP A 116 -10.83 10.03 0.95
CA ASP A 116 -10.67 11.43 0.54
C ASP A 116 -12.00 12.09 0.18
N GLY A 117 -12.88 11.36 -0.52
CA GLY A 117 -14.24 11.79 -0.85
C GLY A 117 -15.16 11.93 0.36
N MET A 118 -14.83 11.27 1.48
CA MET A 118 -15.55 11.34 2.75
C MET A 118 -15.01 12.43 3.71
N SER A 119 -13.95 13.15 3.31
CA SER A 119 -13.25 14.17 4.11
C SER A 119 -13.66 15.61 3.85
#